data_AF-A0A962CZH1-F1
#
_entry.id   AF-A0A962CZH1-F1
#
_cell.length_a   1.000
_cell.length_b   1.000
_cell.length_c   1.000
_cell.angle_alpha   90.00
_cell.angle_beta   90.00
_cell.angle_gamma   90.00
#
_symmetry.space_group_name_H-M   'P 1'
#
loop_
_entity.id
_entity.type
_entity.pdbx_description
1 polymer ?
#
loop_
_entity_poly.entity_id
_entity_poly.type
_entity_poly.pdbx_seq_one_letter_code
_entity_poly.pdbx_strand_id
1 'polypeptide(L)'
;TEEDKKEIEKAEKDHQKILKRMEKVLADKVEKIKISSRLTDSASCIVLNEHDMALYMQQLMKQAGQAMPSSKPTLEINIEHPIFKKLSDEKDKEVFADWTTLLFEQAVLAEGGQLEDPAGFVRKLNTLMLK
;
A
#
# COMPACT_ATOMS: atom_id res chain seq x y z
N THR A 1 2.10 -14.70 -17.50
CA THR A 1 2.65 -15.96 -18.04
C THR A 1 3.49 -16.66 -16.97
N GLU A 2 4.00 -17.87 -17.20
CA GLU A 2 4.98 -18.48 -16.27
C GLU A 2 6.29 -17.67 -16.19
N GLU A 3 6.61 -16.93 -17.25
CA GLU A 3 7.77 -16.06 -17.34
C GLU A 3 7.60 -14.84 -16.42
N ASP A 4 6.45 -14.14 -16.50
CA ASP A 4 6.14 -13.01 -15.62
C ASP A 4 6.19 -13.41 -14.13
N LYS A 5 5.73 -14.62 -13.78
CA LYS A 5 5.80 -15.11 -12.39
C LYS A 5 7.23 -15.27 -11.89
N LYS A 6 8.14 -15.79 -12.73
CA LYS A 6 9.56 -15.96 -12.38
C LYS A 6 10.26 -14.61 -12.24
N GLU A 7 9.92 -13.65 -13.09
CA GLU A 7 10.47 -12.29 -13.01
C GLU A 7 10.03 -11.59 -11.72
N ILE A 8 8.76 -11.73 -11.34
CA ILE A 8 8.25 -11.19 -10.07
C ILE A 8 8.93 -11.83 -8.87
N GLU A 9 9.08 -13.16 -8.83
CA GLU A 9 9.77 -13.83 -7.72
C GLU A 9 11.23 -13.37 -7.59
N LYS A 10 11.90 -13.13 -8.71
CA LYS A 10 13.25 -12.56 -8.71
C LYS A 10 13.25 -11.12 -8.20
N ALA A 11 12.34 -10.29 -8.71
CA ALA A 11 12.18 -8.91 -8.27
C ALA A 11 11.84 -8.83 -6.76
N GLU A 12 11.02 -9.73 -6.23
CA GLU A 12 10.70 -9.79 -4.80
C GLU A 12 11.92 -10.13 -3.96
N LYS A 13 12.80 -11.01 -4.45
CA LYS A 13 14.08 -11.30 -3.80
C LYS A 13 15.02 -10.09 -3.83
N ASP A 14 15.14 -9.43 -4.97
CA ASP A 14 16.01 -8.27 -5.17
C ASP A 14 15.56 -7.08 -4.30
N HIS A 15 14.25 -6.92 -4.09
CA HIS A 15 13.65 -5.83 -3.30
C HIS A 15 13.23 -6.26 -1.89
N GLN A 16 13.58 -7.47 -1.43
CA GLN A 16 13.09 -8.01 -0.17
C GLN A 16 13.38 -7.08 1.03
N LYS A 17 14.53 -6.40 1.02
CA LYS A 17 14.92 -5.48 2.11
C LYS A 17 13.97 -4.29 2.23
N ILE A 18 13.61 -3.66 1.11
CA ILE A 18 12.70 -2.51 1.12
C ILE A 18 11.27 -2.95 1.43
N LEU A 19 10.80 -4.06 0.85
CA LEU A 19 9.47 -4.60 1.12
C LEU A 19 9.28 -4.90 2.62
N LYS A 20 10.26 -5.55 3.26
CA LYS A 20 10.24 -5.78 4.72
C LYS A 20 10.30 -4.48 5.52
N ARG A 21 10.99 -3.45 5.04
CA ARG A 21 11.03 -2.13 5.69
C ARG A 21 9.66 -1.46 5.62
N MET A 22 8.97 -1.57 4.48
CA MET A 22 7.61 -1.07 4.31
C MET A 22 6.61 -1.84 5.19
N GLU A 23 6.71 -3.17 5.24
CA GLU A 23 5.86 -4.02 6.10
C GLU A 23 5.98 -3.63 7.57
N LYS A 24 7.18 -3.27 8.04
CA LYS A 24 7.38 -2.78 9.40
C LYS A 24 6.67 -1.45 9.67
N VAL A 25 6.63 -0.55 8.69
CA VAL A 25 5.90 0.73 8.82
C VAL A 25 4.39 0.49 8.87
N LEU A 26 3.90 -0.52 8.13
CA LEU A 26 2.48 -0.82 7.97
C LEU A 26 2.01 -2.06 8.74
N ALA A 27 2.73 -2.51 9.77
CA ALA A 27 2.50 -3.80 10.43
C ALA A 27 1.06 -3.98 10.95
N ASP A 28 0.42 -2.87 11.35
CA ASP A 28 -0.95 -2.86 11.85
C ASP A 28 -2.01 -2.65 10.76
N LYS A 29 -1.59 -2.33 9.53
CA LYS A 29 -2.46 -1.91 8.43
C LYS A 29 -2.53 -2.90 7.27
N VAL A 30 -1.49 -3.71 7.06
CA VAL A 30 -1.44 -4.71 5.96
C VAL A 30 -1.07 -6.08 6.49
N GLU A 31 -1.56 -7.12 5.81
CA GLU A 31 -1.15 -8.50 6.07
C GLU A 31 0.23 -8.77 5.46
N LYS A 32 0.42 -8.33 4.21
CA LYS A 32 1.64 -8.54 3.43
C LYS A 32 1.82 -7.46 2.37
N ILE A 33 3.06 -7.20 1.97
CA ILE A 33 3.39 -6.40 0.79
C ILE A 33 3.95 -7.30 -0.31
N LYS A 34 3.48 -7.13 -1.54
CA LYS A 34 3.93 -7.87 -2.74
C LYS A 34 4.25 -6.93 -3.89
N ILE A 35 5.03 -7.41 -4.84
CA ILE A 35 5.22 -6.70 -6.11
C ILE A 35 4.02 -7.00 -7.01
N SER A 36 3.46 -5.97 -7.63
CA SER A 36 2.35 -6.14 -8.56
C SER A 36 2.83 -6.63 -9.92
N SER A 37 2.03 -7.48 -10.55
CA SER A 37 2.18 -7.91 -11.95
C SER A 37 1.33 -7.13 -12.95
N ARG A 38 0.42 -6.28 -12.44
CA ARG A 38 -0.70 -5.72 -13.21
C ARG A 38 -0.77 -4.20 -13.20
N LEU A 39 -0.05 -3.55 -12.28
CA LEU A 39 -0.03 -2.11 -12.19
C LEU A 39 0.90 -1.51 -13.26
N THR A 40 0.36 -0.59 -14.05
CA THR A 40 1.12 0.20 -15.03
C THR A 40 1.36 1.62 -14.50
N ASP A 41 0.29 2.40 -14.36
CA ASP A 41 0.37 3.83 -14.02
C ASP A 41 0.24 4.07 -12.52
N SER A 42 -0.46 3.20 -11.79
CA SER A 42 -0.62 3.33 -10.34
C SER A 42 0.62 2.83 -9.60
N ALA A 43 1.02 3.56 -8.54
CA ALA A 43 2.14 3.20 -7.70
C ALA A 43 1.85 2.00 -6.78
N SER A 44 0.59 1.81 -6.39
CA SER A 44 0.14 0.77 -5.47
C SER A 44 -1.35 0.48 -5.64
N CYS A 45 -1.79 -0.71 -5.20
CA CYS A 45 -3.21 -1.05 -5.05
C CYS A 45 -3.41 -2.00 -3.87
N ILE A 46 -4.63 -2.05 -3.35
CA ILE A 46 -4.99 -3.01 -2.31
C ILE A 46 -5.64 -4.24 -2.92
N VAL A 47 -5.26 -5.41 -2.42
CA VAL A 47 -5.88 -6.69 -2.71
C VAL A 47 -6.46 -7.26 -1.43
N LEU A 48 -7.76 -7.52 -1.48
CA LEU A 48 -8.50 -8.23 -0.44
C LEU A 48 -8.49 -9.73 -0.75
N ASN A 49 -8.58 -10.58 0.28
CA ASN A 49 -8.69 -12.02 0.06
C ASN A 49 -10.07 -12.38 -0.55
N GLU A 50 -10.21 -13.56 -1.16
CA GLU A 50 -11.44 -13.98 -1.85
C GLU A 50 -12.69 -14.01 -0.95
N HIS A 51 -12.50 -14.17 0.35
CA HIS A 51 -13.57 -14.16 1.36
C HIS A 51 -13.71 -12.81 2.08
N ASP A 52 -12.84 -11.85 1.78
CA ASP A 52 -12.90 -10.53 2.38
C ASP A 52 -13.98 -9.70 1.70
N MET A 53 -14.74 -8.98 2.52
CA MET A 53 -15.70 -8.02 2.01
C MET A 53 -14.97 -6.85 1.35
N ALA A 54 -15.47 -6.41 0.19
CA ALA A 54 -14.96 -5.22 -0.49
C ALA A 54 -14.85 -4.02 0.46
N LEU A 55 -13.81 -3.20 0.34
CA LEU A 55 -13.53 -2.06 1.24
C LEU A 55 -14.74 -1.12 1.38
N TYR A 56 -15.41 -0.81 0.26
CA TYR A 56 -16.62 -0.01 0.26
C TYR A 56 -17.75 -0.63 1.11
N MET A 57 -17.91 -1.95 1.07
CA MET A 57 -18.95 -2.62 1.85
C MET A 57 -18.60 -2.69 3.33
N GLN A 58 -17.32 -2.82 3.67
CA GLN A 58 -16.85 -2.70 5.05
C GLN A 58 -17.21 -1.32 5.64
N GLN A 59 -17.07 -0.24 4.85
CA GLN A 59 -17.48 1.09 5.28
C GLN A 59 -18.98 1.22 5.54
N LEU A 60 -19.82 0.70 4.64
CA LEU A 60 -21.28 0.71 4.82
C LEU A 60 -21.68 0.00 6.12
N MET A 61 -21.05 -1.14 6.43
CA MET A 61 -21.27 -1.84 7.70
C MET A 61 -20.81 -1.04 8.91
N LYS A 62 -19.64 -0.38 8.83
CA LYS A 62 -19.13 0.49 9.89
C LYS A 62 -20.10 1.64 10.18
N GLN A 63 -20.63 2.27 9.13
CA GLN A 63 -21.64 3.32 9.24
C GLN A 63 -22.97 2.81 9.81
N ALA A 64 -23.33 1.56 9.52
CA ALA A 64 -24.48 0.89 10.12
C ALA A 64 -24.24 0.42 11.58
N GLY A 65 -23.07 0.70 12.17
CA GLY A 65 -22.73 0.33 13.54
C GLY A 65 -22.38 -1.15 13.73
N GLN A 66 -22.15 -1.89 12.64
CA GLN A 66 -21.74 -3.29 12.71
C GLN A 66 -20.22 -3.41 12.91
N ALA A 67 -19.80 -4.42 13.66
CA ALA A 67 -18.38 -4.74 13.82
C ALA A 67 -17.81 -5.17 12.47
N MET A 68 -16.74 -4.51 12.02
CA MET A 68 -16.04 -4.92 10.80
C MET A 68 -15.22 -6.19 11.03
N PRO A 69 -15.14 -7.09 10.03
CA PRO A 69 -14.13 -8.13 10.01
C PRO A 69 -12.73 -7.53 10.14
N SER A 70 -11.87 -8.13 10.95
CA SER A 70 -10.49 -7.68 11.20
C SER A 70 -9.51 -8.21 10.14
N SER A 71 -9.90 -8.29 8.86
CA SER A 71 -8.95 -8.72 7.82
C SER A 71 -8.10 -7.55 7.34
N LYS A 72 -6.79 -7.75 7.38
CA LYS A 72 -5.82 -6.79 6.84
C LYS A 72 -5.62 -7.07 5.35
N PRO A 73 -5.60 -6.06 4.48
CA PRO A 73 -5.36 -6.26 3.05
C PRO A 73 -3.91 -6.64 2.74
N THR A 74 -3.70 -7.20 1.54
CA THR A 74 -2.37 -7.22 0.90
C THR A 74 -2.19 -5.92 0.12
N LEU A 75 -1.03 -5.26 0.28
CA LEU A 75 -0.66 -4.10 -0.53
C LEU A 75 0.24 -4.56 -1.68
N GLU A 76 -0.17 -4.33 -2.91
CA GLU A 76 0.67 -4.54 -4.09
C GLU A 76 1.37 -3.24 -4.47
N ILE A 77 2.66 -3.33 -4.81
CA ILE A 77 3.51 -2.20 -5.15
C ILE A 77 4.03 -2.35 -6.58
N ASN A 78 3.97 -1.25 -7.35
CA ASN A 78 4.61 -1.14 -8.64
C ASN A 78 6.06 -0.65 -8.48
N ILE A 79 7.02 -1.53 -8.68
CA ILE A 79 8.45 -1.21 -8.54
C ILE A 79 9.00 -0.33 -9.68
N GLU A 80 8.29 -0.29 -10.81
CA GLU A 80 8.70 0.51 -11.97
C GLU A 80 8.29 1.98 -11.81
N HIS A 81 7.29 2.24 -10.96
CA HIS A 81 6.74 3.56 -10.73
C HIS A 81 7.79 4.52 -10.12
N PRO A 82 7.90 5.78 -10.59
CA PRO A 82 8.89 6.74 -10.09
C PRO A 82 8.87 6.96 -8.57
N ILE A 83 7.68 6.93 -7.95
CA ILE A 83 7.55 7.06 -6.49
C ILE A 83 8.24 5.92 -5.75
N PHE A 84 8.14 4.67 -6.24
CA PHE A 84 8.82 3.55 -5.61
C PHE A 84 10.34 3.69 -5.70
N LYS A 85 10.84 4.13 -6.86
CA LYS A 85 12.28 4.38 -7.06
C LYS A 85 12.77 5.46 -6.09
N LYS A 86 12.04 6.59 -5.95
CA LYS A 86 12.35 7.64 -4.96
C LYS A 86 12.32 7.10 -3.53
N LEU A 87 11.32 6.29 -3.17
CA LEU A 87 11.21 5.64 -1.85
C LEU A 87 12.39 4.68 -1.59
N SER A 88 12.85 3.96 -2.62
CA SER A 88 13.94 2.99 -2.49
C SER A 88 15.29 3.63 -2.17
N ASP A 89 15.52 4.84 -2.65
CA ASP A 89 16.72 5.61 -2.39
C ASP A 89 16.63 6.44 -1.09
N GLU A 90 15.46 6.48 -0.44
CA GLU A 90 15.21 7.30 0.75
C GLU A 90 15.87 6.72 2.02
N LYS A 91 16.80 7.50 2.57
CA LYS A 91 17.61 7.15 3.75
C LYS A 91 17.00 7.70 5.03
N ASP A 92 16.28 8.81 4.95
CA ASP A 92 15.57 9.37 6.08
C ASP A 92 14.42 8.42 6.49
N LYS A 93 14.39 8.06 7.77
CA LYS A 93 13.43 7.07 8.27
C LYS A 93 12.01 7.63 8.32
N GLU A 94 11.86 8.91 8.63
CA GLU A 94 10.55 9.56 8.72
C GLU A 94 9.99 9.79 7.33
N VAL A 95 10.81 10.30 6.40
CA VAL A 95 10.37 10.51 5.01
C VAL A 95 10.02 9.19 4.33
N PHE A 96 10.79 8.13 4.60
CA PHE A 96 10.45 6.79 4.10
C PHE A 96 9.10 6.29 4.67
N ALA A 97 8.87 6.50 5.96
CA ALA A 97 7.62 6.08 6.60
C ALA A 97 6.42 6.87 6.07
N ASP A 98 6.60 8.17 5.80
CA ASP A 98 5.58 9.03 5.19
C ASP A 98 5.23 8.58 3.78
N TRP A 99 6.22 8.35 2.91
CA TRP A 99 5.98 7.82 1.55
C TRP A 99 5.31 6.45 1.57
N THR A 100 5.78 5.53 2.43
CA THR A 100 5.19 4.20 2.57
C THR A 100 3.73 4.29 3.00
N THR A 101 3.44 5.14 3.98
CA THR A 101 2.08 5.37 4.47
C THR A 101 1.21 6.02 3.41
N LEU A 102 1.74 7.00 2.67
CA LEU A 102 1.03 7.68 1.59
C LEU A 102 0.63 6.71 0.48
N LEU A 103 1.53 5.81 0.06
CA LEU A 103 1.23 4.78 -0.94
C LEU A 103 0.10 3.84 -0.49
N PHE A 104 0.05 3.50 0.80
CA PHE A 104 -1.05 2.72 1.35
C PHE A 104 -2.36 3.52 1.35
N GLU A 105 -2.34 4.75 1.88
CA GLU A 105 -3.52 5.61 1.97
C GLU A 105 -4.11 5.94 0.58
N GLN A 106 -3.26 6.16 -0.44
CA GLN A 106 -3.68 6.32 -1.83
C GLN A 106 -4.36 5.06 -2.39
N ALA A 107 -3.79 3.87 -2.11
CA ALA A 107 -4.40 2.62 -2.52
C ALA A 107 -5.76 2.39 -1.84
N VAL A 108 -5.89 2.72 -0.55
CA VAL A 108 -7.18 2.68 0.16
C VAL A 108 -8.21 3.57 -0.54
N LEU A 109 -7.84 4.81 -0.84
CA LEU A 109 -8.75 5.76 -1.50
C LEU A 109 -9.15 5.30 -2.91
N ALA A 110 -8.20 4.77 -3.69
CA ALA A 110 -8.45 4.29 -5.05
C ALA A 110 -9.47 3.12 -5.08
N GLU A 111 -9.47 2.28 -4.06
CA GLU A 111 -10.42 1.16 -3.90
C GLU A 111 -11.73 1.59 -3.21
N GLY A 112 -12.01 2.90 -3.13
CA GLY A 112 -13.21 3.46 -2.51
C GLY A 112 -13.20 3.45 -0.98
N GLY A 113 -12.06 3.15 -0.36
CA GLY A 113 -11.84 3.19 1.07
C GLY A 113 -11.82 4.60 1.65
N GLN A 114 -11.84 4.71 2.99
CA GLN A 114 -11.86 5.97 3.71
C GLN A 114 -10.72 5.94 4.71
N LEU A 115 -10.00 7.05 4.81
CA LEU A 115 -8.88 7.19 5.71
C LEU A 115 -9.36 7.46 7.14
N GLU A 116 -8.63 6.90 8.11
CA GLU A 116 -8.86 7.14 9.54
C GLU A 116 -8.51 8.59 9.92
N ASP A 117 -7.45 9.15 9.34
CA ASP A 117 -7.01 10.53 9.52
C ASP A 117 -6.81 11.24 8.16
N PRO A 118 -7.90 11.75 7.54
CA PRO A 118 -7.81 12.50 6.28
C PRO A 118 -6.93 13.76 6.38
N ALA A 119 -6.93 14.44 7.54
CA ALA A 119 -6.12 15.63 7.76
C ALA A 119 -4.62 15.27 7.83
N GLY A 120 -4.28 14.15 8.48
CA GLY A 120 -2.93 13.58 8.50
C GLY A 120 -2.44 13.22 7.10
N PHE A 121 -3.27 12.59 6.28
CA PHE A 121 -2.95 12.32 4.87
C PHE A 121 -2.60 13.60 4.10
N VAL A 122 -3.46 14.62 4.16
CA VAL A 122 -3.22 15.90 3.47
C VAL A 122 -1.93 16.58 3.96
N ARG A 123 -1.67 16.56 5.27
CA ARG A 123 -0.42 17.11 5.82
C ARG A 123 0.81 16.39 5.29
N LYS A 124 0.82 15.05 5.30
CA LYS A 124 1.93 14.23 4.76
C LYS A 124 2.14 14.51 3.27
N LEU A 125 1.06 14.54 2.49
CA LEU A 125 1.12 14.84 1.07
C LEU A 125 1.78 16.21 0.82
N ASN A 126 1.34 17.26 1.52
CA ASN A 126 1.90 18.59 1.39
C ASN A 126 3.38 18.65 1.80
N THR A 127 3.76 17.99 2.90
CA THR A 127 5.16 17.91 3.33
C THR A 127 6.04 17.25 2.27
N LEU A 128 5.59 16.15 1.67
CA LEU A 128 6.35 15.42 0.66
C LEU A 128 6.43 16.16 -0.69
N MET A 129 5.39 16.92 -1.08
CA MET A 129 5.41 17.73 -2.30
C MET A 129 6.43 18.87 -2.25
N LEU A 130 6.78 19.34 -1.05
CA LEU A 130 7.76 20.40 -0.84
C LEU A 130 9.20 19.89 -0.68
N LYS A 131 9.42 18.57 -0.79
CA LYS A 131 10.74 17.90 -0.69
C LYS A 131 11.24 17.34 -2.02
#